data_AF-A0A2E8V341-F1
#
_entry.id   AF-A0A2E8V341-F1
#
_cell.length_a   1.000
_cell.length_b   1.000
_cell.length_c   1.000
_cell.angle_alpha   90.00
_cell.angle_beta   90.00
_cell.angle_gamma   90.00
#
_symmetry.space_group_name_H-M   'P 1'
#
loop_
_entity.id
_entity.type
_entity.pdbx_description
1 polymer ?
#
loop_
_entity_poly.entity_id
_entity_poly.type
_entity_poly.pdbx_seq_one_letter_code
_entity_poly.pdbx_strand_id
1 'polypeptide(L)'
;MKIIRFSELDNNPRQQLSGARWLILHHSEVEKATSILMFTELDGILVAVDHRGKEIEDGLWQRAVHLMLVDLNQDLADEIQRKSGITKVVHDPENDILLYCW
;
A
#
# COMPACT_ATOMS: atom_id res chain seq x y z
N MET A 1 10.32 12.77 6.83
CA MET A 1 9.02 12.31 6.27
C MET A 1 8.42 11.30 7.23
N LYS A 2 7.16 11.46 7.63
CA LYS A 2 6.49 10.54 8.56
C LYS A 2 5.87 9.39 7.78
N ILE A 3 6.19 8.16 8.17
CA ILE A 3 5.66 6.91 7.60
C ILE A 3 5.03 6.14 8.75
N ILE A 4 3.85 5.55 8.51
CA ILE A 4 3.11 4.80 9.53
C ILE A 4 2.73 3.46 8.94
N ARG A 5 2.87 2.37 9.71
CA ARG A 5 2.32 1.06 9.38
C ARG A 5 0.91 0.96 9.95
N PHE A 6 0.00 0.34 9.21
CA PHE A 6 -1.39 0.17 9.65
C PHE A 6 -1.51 -0.57 10.98
N SER A 7 -0.62 -1.55 11.23
CA SER A 7 -0.50 -2.28 12.49
C SER A 7 -0.22 -1.39 13.71
N GLU A 8 0.26 -0.15 13.52
CA GLU A 8 0.55 0.82 14.58
C GLU A 8 -0.66 1.72 14.89
N LEU A 9 -1.72 1.66 14.08
CA LEU A 9 -2.93 2.43 14.28
C LEU A 9 -3.81 1.82 15.37
N ASP A 10 -4.45 2.68 16.16
CA ASP A 10 -5.28 2.29 17.29
C ASP A 10 -6.69 2.93 17.22
N ASN A 11 -7.26 3.26 18.38
CA ASN A 11 -8.60 3.82 18.52
C ASN A 11 -8.80 5.19 17.84
N ASN A 12 -7.73 5.91 17.43
CA ASN A 12 -7.87 7.17 16.69
C ASN A 12 -6.97 7.29 15.44
N PRO A 13 -7.26 6.51 14.38
CA PRO A 13 -6.39 6.41 13.20
C PRO A 13 -6.19 7.75 12.49
N ARG A 14 -7.24 8.58 12.40
CA ARG A 14 -7.15 9.89 11.73
C ARG A 14 -6.17 10.83 12.41
N GLN A 15 -6.21 10.89 13.74
CA GLN A 15 -5.28 11.73 14.49
C GLN A 15 -3.83 11.23 14.32
N GLN A 16 -3.64 9.91 14.34
CA GLN A 16 -2.34 9.29 14.16
C GLN A 16 -1.78 9.50 12.75
N LEU A 17 -2.63 9.45 11.72
CA LEU A 17 -2.27 9.69 10.31
C LEU A 17 -1.93 11.15 10.00
N SER A 18 -2.30 12.09 10.87
CA SER A 18 -1.99 13.51 10.68
C SER A 18 -0.49 13.73 10.43
N GLY A 19 -0.19 14.42 9.33
CA GLY A 19 1.18 14.71 8.88
C GLY A 19 1.96 13.50 8.35
N ALA A 20 1.33 12.33 8.19
CA ALA A 20 1.94 11.19 7.53
C ALA A 20 2.04 11.45 6.02
N ARG A 21 3.11 10.98 5.40
CA ARG A 21 3.24 10.95 3.94
C ARG A 21 2.88 9.58 3.37
N TRP A 22 3.18 8.52 4.12
CA TRP A 22 2.94 7.14 3.71
C TRP A 22 2.20 6.36 4.79
N LEU A 23 1.19 5.61 4.37
CA LEU A 23 0.59 4.51 5.11
C LEU A 23 1.03 3.19 4.48
N ILE A 24 1.66 2.32 5.27
CA ILE A 24 2.11 1.01 4.84
C ILE A 24 1.14 -0.06 5.34
N LEU A 25 0.71 -0.93 4.46
CA LEU A 25 -0.20 -2.05 4.73
C LEU A 25 0.49 -3.36 4.40
N HIS A 26 0.22 -4.39 5.21
CA HIS A 26 0.38 -5.77 4.78
C HIS A 26 -0.87 -6.23 4.02
N HIS A 27 -0.74 -7.16 3.07
CA HIS A 27 -1.88 -7.63 2.26
C HIS A 27 -3.08 -8.10 3.09
N SER A 28 -2.83 -8.71 4.26
CA SER A 28 -3.88 -9.19 5.17
C SER A 28 -4.64 -8.08 5.91
N GLU A 29 -4.17 -6.83 5.79
CA GLU A 29 -4.75 -5.65 6.43
C GLU A 29 -5.61 -4.82 5.46
N VAL A 30 -5.50 -5.05 4.14
CA VAL A 30 -6.16 -4.25 3.10
C VAL A 30 -7.67 -4.17 3.30
N GLU A 31 -8.33 -5.31 3.55
CA GLU A 31 -9.78 -5.33 3.78
C GLU A 31 -10.18 -4.53 5.04
N LYS A 32 -9.39 -4.64 6.11
CA LYS A 32 -9.63 -3.93 7.38
C LYS A 32 -9.36 -2.42 7.24
N ALA A 33 -8.45 -2.05 6.35
CA ALA A 33 -8.04 -0.68 6.11
C ALA A 33 -9.02 0.11 5.22
N THR A 34 -10.04 -0.53 4.64
CA THR A 34 -10.99 0.10 3.70
C THR A 34 -11.51 1.46 4.18
N SER A 35 -11.88 1.59 5.46
CA SER A 35 -12.39 2.84 6.03
C SER A 35 -11.32 3.94 6.11
N ILE A 36 -10.07 3.57 6.33
CA ILE A 36 -8.91 4.48 6.43
C ILE A 36 -8.41 4.89 5.05
N LEU A 37 -8.44 3.99 4.07
CA LEU A 37 -8.04 4.26 2.68
C LEU A 37 -8.84 5.42 2.05
N MET A 38 -10.09 5.63 2.47
CA MET A 38 -10.87 6.78 2.04
C MET A 38 -10.28 8.11 2.53
N PHE A 39 -9.69 8.13 3.73
CA PHE A 39 -9.12 9.34 4.32
C PHE A 39 -7.72 9.65 3.79
N THR A 40 -6.94 8.62 3.45
CA THR A 40 -5.62 8.82 2.88
C THR A 40 -5.69 9.61 1.58
N GLU A 41 -6.70 9.36 0.75
CA GLU A 41 -6.96 10.14 -0.47
C GLU A 41 -7.22 11.63 -0.17
N LEU A 42 -8.07 11.91 0.82
CA LEU A 42 -8.45 13.28 1.20
C LEU A 42 -7.27 14.06 1.81
N ASP A 43 -6.43 13.38 2.58
CA ASP A 43 -5.30 13.98 3.30
C ASP A 43 -3.98 13.95 2.49
N GLY A 44 -4.01 13.46 1.25
CA GLY A 44 -2.83 13.37 0.37
C GLY A 44 -1.76 12.41 0.87
N ILE A 45 -2.17 11.38 1.61
CA ILE A 45 -1.32 10.32 2.16
C ILE A 45 -1.23 9.21 1.12
N LEU A 46 0.00 8.85 0.75
CA LEU A 46 0.26 7.77 -0.18
C LEU A 46 0.13 6.41 0.52
N VAL A 47 -0.38 5.42 -0.19
CA VAL A 47 -0.56 4.07 0.35
C VAL A 47 0.39 3.11 -0.32
N ALA A 48 1.14 2.37 0.49
CA ALA A 48 1.97 1.27 0.05
C ALA A 48 1.43 -0.06 0.60
N VAL A 49 1.40 -1.11 -0.22
CA VAL A 49 0.97 -2.44 0.19
C VAL A 49 2.10 -3.44 -0.05
N ASP A 50 2.53 -4.14 0.99
CA ASP A 50 3.34 -5.34 0.86
C ASP A 50 2.43 -6.53 0.55
N HIS A 51 2.46 -6.96 -0.71
CA HIS A 51 1.60 -8.01 -1.26
C HIS A 51 2.33 -9.33 -1.53
N ARG A 52 3.54 -9.49 -0.98
CA ARG A 52 4.31 -10.74 -1.09
C ARG A 52 3.59 -11.87 -0.36
N GLY A 53 3.71 -13.11 -0.87
CA GLY A 53 3.16 -14.31 -0.25
C GLY A 53 1.65 -14.52 -0.41
N LYS A 54 0.95 -13.70 -1.21
CA LYS A 54 -0.49 -13.81 -1.46
C LYS A 54 -0.81 -13.52 -2.92
N GLU A 55 -1.68 -14.34 -3.51
CA GLU A 55 -2.21 -14.08 -4.86
C GLU A 55 -2.96 -12.74 -4.90
N ILE A 56 -2.71 -11.97 -5.95
CA ILE A 56 -3.32 -10.66 -6.13
C ILE A 56 -4.74 -10.86 -6.65
N GLU A 57 -5.69 -10.43 -5.84
CA GLU A 57 -7.11 -10.42 -6.17
C GLU A 57 -7.52 -9.00 -6.56
N ASP A 58 -8.27 -8.87 -7.67
CA ASP A 58 -8.78 -7.57 -8.11
C ASP A 58 -9.77 -6.99 -7.10
N GLY A 59 -9.64 -5.70 -6.81
CA GLY A 59 -10.49 -5.06 -5.82
C GLY A 59 -10.47 -3.54 -5.87
N LEU A 60 -11.51 -2.93 -5.30
CA LEU A 60 -11.67 -1.46 -5.28
C LEU A 60 -10.52 -0.73 -4.57
N TRP A 61 -9.85 -1.42 -3.64
CA TRP A 61 -8.72 -0.90 -2.88
C TRP A 61 -7.50 -0.58 -3.75
N GLN A 62 -7.32 -1.27 -4.90
CA GLN A 62 -6.17 -1.06 -5.78
C GLN A 62 -6.02 0.39 -6.23
N ARG A 63 -7.15 1.12 -6.38
CA ARG A 63 -7.14 2.53 -6.76
C ARG A 63 -6.59 3.47 -5.69
N ALA A 64 -6.65 3.08 -4.42
CA ALA A 64 -6.05 3.84 -3.33
C ALA A 64 -4.55 3.54 -3.16
N VAL A 65 -4.05 2.47 -3.80
CA VAL A 65 -2.68 2.01 -3.66
C VAL A 65 -1.77 2.69 -4.67
N HIS A 66 -0.73 3.32 -4.14
CA HIS A 66 0.26 4.06 -4.92
C HIS A 66 1.51 3.22 -5.16
N LEU A 67 1.86 2.36 -4.20
CA LEU A 67 3.00 1.47 -4.26
C LEU A 67 2.57 0.05 -3.86
N MET A 68 2.97 -0.95 -4.64
CA MET A 68 2.79 -2.35 -4.26
C MET A 68 4.11 -3.10 -4.40
N LEU A 69 4.46 -3.87 -3.36
CA LEU A 69 5.61 -4.77 -3.37
C LEU A 69 5.12 -6.20 -3.59
N VAL A 70 5.72 -6.89 -4.56
CA VAL A 70 5.34 -8.26 -4.95
C VAL A 70 6.57 -9.17 -5.03
N ASP A 71 6.37 -10.47 -4.83
CA ASP A 71 7.37 -11.54 -4.92
C ASP A 71 7.31 -12.30 -6.27
N LEU A 72 6.43 -11.85 -7.16
CA LEU A 72 6.26 -12.29 -8.54
C LEU A 72 7.36 -11.72 -9.44
N ASN A 73 7.67 -12.35 -10.58
CA ASN A 73 8.67 -11.83 -11.52
C ASN A 73 8.34 -10.42 -12.07
N GLN A 74 9.34 -9.74 -12.63
CA GLN A 74 9.22 -8.39 -13.15
C GLN A 74 8.14 -8.24 -14.24
N ASP A 75 8.03 -9.21 -15.17
CA ASP A 75 7.04 -9.14 -16.25
C ASP A 75 5.60 -9.12 -15.72
N LEU A 76 5.33 -9.92 -14.69
CA LEU A 76 4.03 -9.98 -14.04
C LEU A 76 3.75 -8.72 -13.21
N ALA A 77 4.76 -8.18 -12.52
CA ALA A 77 4.65 -6.89 -11.83
C ALA A 77 4.25 -5.75 -12.81
N ASP A 78 4.87 -5.71 -13.98
CA ASP A 78 4.56 -4.74 -15.05
C ASP A 78 3.14 -4.95 -15.62
N GLU A 79 2.68 -6.19 -15.72
CA GLU A 79 1.30 -6.51 -16.10
C GLU A 79 0.28 -6.03 -15.06
N ILE A 80 0.55 -6.27 -13.77
CA ILE A 80 -0.30 -5.83 -12.66
C ILE A 80 -0.39 -4.31 -12.65
N GLN A 81 0.74 -3.60 -12.80
CA GLN A 81 0.75 -2.14 -12.83
C GLN A 81 -0.16 -1.59 -13.94
N ARG A 82 -0.10 -2.19 -15.14
CA ARG A 82 -0.91 -1.77 -16.29
C ARG A 82 -2.41 -2.04 -16.10
N LYS A 83 -2.79 -3.11 -15.40
CA LYS A 83 -4.20 -3.52 -15.25
C LYS A 83 -4.90 -2.93 -14.01
N SER A 84 -4.17 -2.79 -12.91
CA SER A 84 -4.73 -2.41 -11.60
C SER A 84 -4.91 -0.90 -11.42
N GLY A 85 -4.17 -0.09 -12.19
CA GLY A 85 -4.10 1.36 -11.98
C GLY A 85 -3.23 1.80 -10.81
N ILE A 86 -2.50 0.86 -10.17
CA ILE A 86 -1.51 1.15 -9.15
C ILE A 86 -0.35 1.92 -9.79
N THR A 87 0.09 3.00 -9.15
CA THR A 87 1.10 3.90 -9.73
C THR A 87 2.45 3.21 -9.91
N LYS A 88 2.86 2.40 -8.94
CA LYS A 88 4.14 1.69 -8.94
C LYS A 88 4.00 0.30 -8.36
N VAL A 89 4.30 -0.73 -9.15
CA VAL A 89 4.40 -2.12 -8.69
C VAL A 89 5.86 -2.53 -8.80
N VAL A 90 6.43 -3.01 -7.71
CA VAL A 90 7.85 -3.36 -7.61
C VAL A 90 7.98 -4.84 -7.29
N HIS A 91 8.73 -5.55 -8.11
CA HIS A 91 9.27 -6.84 -7.71
C HIS A 91 10.53 -6.62 -6.87
N ASP A 92 10.47 -6.92 -5.58
CA ASP A 92 11.67 -7.08 -4.74
C ASP A 92 11.41 -8.08 -3.61
N PRO A 93 11.99 -9.29 -3.69
CA PRO A 93 11.75 -10.33 -2.70
C PRO A 93 12.56 -10.14 -1.40
N GLU A 94 13.59 -9.29 -1.38
CA GLU A 94 14.57 -9.23 -0.28
C GLU A 94 14.46 -7.95 0.55
N ASN A 95 14.08 -6.84 -0.07
CA ASN A 95 14.13 -5.53 0.56
C ASN A 95 12.80 -5.14 1.25
N ASP A 96 12.89 -4.17 2.16
CA ASP A 96 11.73 -3.57 2.83
C ASP A 96 11.07 -2.54 1.89
N ILE A 97 9.73 -2.54 1.87
CA ILE A 97 8.90 -1.62 1.07
C ILE A 97 9.23 -0.14 1.32
N LEU A 98 9.77 0.19 2.50
CA LEU A 98 10.22 1.54 2.85
C LEU A 98 11.28 2.10 1.89
N LEU A 99 12.09 1.26 1.22
CA LEU A 99 13.09 1.72 0.24
C LEU A 99 12.45 2.39 -0.99
N TYR A 100 11.18 2.11 -1.27
CA TYR A 100 10.47 2.65 -2.43
C TYR A 100 9.51 3.79 -2.07
N CYS A 101 9.43 4.15 -0.79
CA CYS A 101 8.59 5.22 -0.28
C CYS A 101 9.32 6.57 -0.34
N TRP A 102 9.70 7.03 -1.54
CA TRP A 102 10.38 8.32 -1.75
C TRP A 102 9.45 9.43 -2.24
#